data_AF-A0A3G1T1F2-F1
#
_entry.id   AF-A0A3G1T1F2-F1
#
_cell.length_a   1.000
_cell.length_b   1.000
_cell.length_c   1.000
_cell.angle_alpha   90.00
_cell.angle_beta   90.00
_cell.angle_gamma   90.00
#
_symmetry.space_group_name_H-M   'P 1'
#
loop_
_entity.id
_entity.type
_entity.pdbx_description
1 polymer ?
#
loop_
_entity_poly.entity_id
_entity_poly.type
_entity_poly.pdbx_seq_one_letter_code
_entity_poly.pdbx_strand_id
1 'polypeptide(L)'
;MSFNTDISSKLENSRNTLRKIARHDDTEFSKQSILNDMEKFVKMVNTMDETVLVPSRLMNLPQEGDDDPFNMFAMLNELKTELLWAGDAEEHVERGRRVSDISDTESDASSAAGDSGIDGEDERESAARAAAACRRHLRGLRRSLRHLTAAAAHLTRSYQEEVGAPV
;
A
#
# COMPACT_ATOMS: atom_id res chain seq x y z
N MET A 1 -18.76 34.41 -10.00
CA MET A 1 -17.29 34.60 -10.03
C MET A 1 -16.57 34.01 -8.81
N SER A 2 -17.25 33.60 -7.72
CA SER A 2 -16.61 33.09 -6.50
C SER A 2 -16.01 31.68 -6.58
N PHE A 3 -16.52 30.81 -7.46
CA PHE A 3 -16.02 29.42 -7.59
C PHE A 3 -14.56 29.34 -8.06
N ASN A 4 -14.10 30.27 -8.90
CA ASN A 4 -12.71 30.26 -9.41
C ASN A 4 -11.70 30.71 -8.35
N THR A 5 -12.08 31.63 -7.47
CA THR A 5 -11.21 32.11 -6.38
C THR A 5 -10.96 31.05 -5.30
N ASP A 6 -11.97 30.24 -4.97
CA ASP A 6 -11.84 29.15 -3.98
C ASP A 6 -11.01 27.97 -4.49
N ILE A 7 -11.06 27.70 -5.79
CA ILE A 7 -10.23 26.67 -6.42
C ILE A 7 -8.77 27.15 -6.49
N SER A 8 -8.56 28.42 -6.83
CA SER A 8 -7.21 29.01 -6.90
C SER A 8 -6.49 28.96 -5.55
N SER A 9 -7.16 29.34 -4.46
CA SER A 9 -6.57 29.33 -3.11
C SER A 9 -6.24 27.92 -2.61
N LYS A 10 -7.13 26.94 -2.85
CA LYS A 10 -6.88 25.52 -2.52
C LYS A 10 -5.71 24.94 -3.31
N LEU A 11 -5.61 25.28 -4.60
CA LEU A 11 -4.53 24.81 -5.47
C LEU A 11 -3.18 25.42 -5.06
N GLU A 12 -3.16 26.69 -4.65
CA GLU A 12 -1.96 27.38 -4.21
C GLU A 12 -1.43 26.86 -2.87
N ASN A 13 -2.33 26.57 -1.92
CA ASN A 13 -1.97 25.87 -0.67
C ASN A 13 -1.40 24.46 -0.94
N SER A 14 -2.00 23.72 -1.89
CA SER A 14 -1.50 22.39 -2.29
C SER A 14 -0.11 22.45 -2.94
N ARG A 15 0.14 23.45 -3.79
CA ARG A 15 1.46 23.66 -4.42
C ARG A 15 2.56 23.94 -3.39
N ASN A 16 2.26 24.63 -2.30
CA ASN A 16 3.22 24.88 -1.21
C ASN A 16 3.59 23.59 -0.48
N THR A 17 2.64 22.68 -0.26
CA THR A 17 2.91 21.37 0.36
C THR A 17 3.79 20.47 -0.52
N LEU A 18 3.52 20.42 -1.84
CA LEU A 18 4.34 19.64 -2.78
C LEU A 18 5.76 20.17 -2.91
N ARG A 19 5.96 21.50 -2.89
CA ARG A 19 7.28 22.12 -2.92
C ARG A 19 8.14 21.74 -1.71
N LYS A 20 7.54 21.52 -0.54
CA LYS A 20 8.26 21.03 0.65
C LYS A 20 8.78 19.60 0.45
N ILE A 21 7.96 18.72 -0.15
CA ILE A 21 8.36 17.33 -0.46
C ILE A 21 9.51 17.29 -1.48
N ALA A 22 9.44 18.11 -2.54
CA ALA A 22 10.45 18.10 -3.61
C ALA A 22 11.81 18.69 -3.20
N ARG A 23 11.86 19.50 -2.14
CA ARG A 23 13.08 20.21 -1.72
C ARG A 23 13.93 19.45 -0.71
N HIS A 24 13.49 18.28 -0.23
CA HIS A 24 14.22 17.48 0.75
C HIS A 24 14.60 18.29 2.01
N ASP A 25 13.86 19.37 2.32
CA ASP A 25 13.81 19.91 3.67
C ASP A 25 13.19 18.81 4.51
N ASP A 26 13.85 18.39 5.60
CA ASP A 26 13.42 17.34 6.54
C ASP A 26 11.90 17.24 6.61
N THR A 27 11.32 16.45 5.69
CA THR A 27 9.87 16.44 5.52
C THR A 27 9.35 15.60 6.66
N GLU A 28 9.15 16.24 7.79
CA GLU A 28 8.37 15.71 8.88
C GLU A 28 6.95 15.58 8.34
N PHE A 29 6.66 14.43 7.73
CA PHE A 29 5.30 14.05 7.43
C PHE A 29 4.51 14.10 8.74
N SER A 30 3.21 14.37 8.63
CA SER A 30 2.35 14.37 9.82
C SER A 30 2.58 13.09 10.63
N LYS A 31 2.50 13.21 11.96
CA LYS A 31 2.60 12.05 12.86
C LYS A 31 1.49 11.02 12.61
N GLN A 32 0.39 11.39 11.94
CA GLN A 32 -0.67 10.49 11.50
C GLN A 32 -0.54 10.05 10.03
N SER A 33 0.60 10.33 9.38
CA SER A 33 0.82 9.92 8.01
C SER A 33 1.18 8.44 7.93
N ILE A 34 0.75 7.80 6.84
CA ILE A 34 1.11 6.41 6.53
C ILE A 34 2.62 6.19 6.52
N LEU A 35 3.42 7.18 6.09
CA LEU A 35 4.88 7.09 6.05
C LEU A 35 5.49 7.00 7.45
N ASN A 36 4.96 7.77 8.42
CA ASN A 36 5.40 7.69 9.81
C ASN A 36 5.04 6.34 10.45
N ASP A 37 3.85 5.81 10.16
CA ASP A 37 3.44 4.50 10.70
C ASP A 37 4.24 3.35 10.08
N MET A 38 4.55 3.42 8.78
CA MET A 38 5.48 2.51 8.10
C MET A 38 6.88 2.56 8.71
N GLU A 39 7.41 3.76 8.98
CA GLU A 39 8.71 3.93 9.60
C GLU A 39 8.77 3.30 10.99
N LYS A 40 7.75 3.54 11.83
CA LYS A 40 7.65 2.91 13.15
C LYS A 40 7.58 1.39 13.06
N PHE A 41 6.77 0.87 12.13
CA PHE A 41 6.67 -0.57 11.91
C PHE A 41 8.03 -1.18 11.57
N VAL A 42 8.75 -0.61 10.61
CA VAL A 42 10.09 -1.08 10.20
C VAL A 42 11.07 -1.03 11.38
N LYS A 43 11.07 0.06 12.17
CA LYS A 43 11.92 0.18 13.36
C LYS A 43 11.63 -0.92 14.38
N MET A 44 10.37 -1.17 14.69
CA MET A 44 9.98 -2.21 15.65
C MET A 44 10.34 -3.61 15.17
N VAL A 45 10.13 -3.92 13.89
CA VAL A 45 10.51 -5.22 13.29
C VAL A 45 12.03 -5.36 13.23
N ASN A 46 12.80 -4.28 12.99
CA ASN A 46 14.26 -4.29 13.14
C ASN A 46 14.70 -4.60 14.57
N THR A 47 14.12 -3.92 15.57
CA THR A 47 14.42 -4.22 16.98
C THR A 47 14.08 -5.67 17.33
N MET A 48 12.98 -6.20 16.79
CA MET A 48 12.61 -7.60 16.94
C MET A 48 13.68 -8.52 16.32
N ASP A 49 14.15 -8.26 15.10
CA ASP A 49 15.20 -9.06 14.44
C ASP A 49 16.53 -9.04 15.19
N GLU A 50 16.93 -7.88 15.72
CA GLU A 50 18.13 -7.74 16.53
C GLU A 50 18.02 -8.49 17.87
N THR A 51 16.81 -8.65 18.39
CA THR A 51 16.55 -9.34 19.66
C THR A 51 16.42 -10.85 19.46
N VAL A 52 15.74 -11.29 18.39
CA VAL A 52 15.48 -12.70 18.08
C VAL A 52 16.61 -13.27 17.23
N LEU A 53 17.76 -13.50 17.88
CA LEU A 53 18.96 -14.03 17.21
C LEU A 53 18.81 -15.50 16.74
N VAL A 54 17.89 -16.25 17.34
CA VAL A 54 17.62 -17.65 16.99
C VAL A 54 16.11 -17.87 16.86
N PRO A 55 15.51 -17.57 15.69
CA PRO A 55 14.05 -17.63 15.49
C PRO A 55 13.43 -19.00 15.81
N SER A 56 14.15 -20.09 15.59
CA SER A 56 13.65 -21.44 15.88
C SER A 56 13.34 -21.69 17.36
N ARG A 57 13.88 -20.88 18.27
CA ARG A 57 13.49 -20.92 19.69
C ARG A 57 12.03 -20.55 19.89
N LEU A 58 11.45 -19.71 19.01
CA LEU A 58 10.04 -19.32 19.05
C LEU A 58 9.08 -20.49 18.91
N MET A 59 9.45 -21.52 18.14
CA MET A 59 8.65 -22.75 17.98
C MET A 59 8.52 -23.57 19.28
N ASN A 60 9.33 -23.27 20.30
CA ASN A 60 9.32 -23.98 21.58
C ASN A 60 8.65 -23.16 22.70
N LEU A 61 8.17 -21.95 22.41
CA LEU A 61 7.43 -21.18 23.40
C LEU A 61 6.02 -21.75 23.57
N PRO A 62 5.48 -21.74 24.80
CA PRO A 62 4.08 -22.04 25.02
C PRO A 62 3.25 -21.03 24.23
N GLN A 63 2.31 -21.53 23.44
CA GLN A 63 1.43 -20.71 22.63
C GLN A 63 0.40 -20.02 23.54
N GLU A 64 0.62 -18.76 23.86
CA GLU A 64 -0.34 -17.91 24.57
C GLU A 64 -1.28 -17.24 23.54
N GLY A 65 -2.28 -17.99 23.05
CA GLY A 65 -3.30 -17.52 22.08
C GLY A 65 -3.16 -18.13 20.68
N ASP A 66 -4.02 -17.75 19.72
CA ASP A 66 -4.12 -18.48 18.44
C ASP A 66 -2.97 -18.23 17.45
N ASP A 67 -2.19 -17.15 17.64
CA ASP A 67 -1.10 -16.80 16.73
C ASP A 67 0.21 -17.48 17.16
N ASP A 68 0.74 -18.39 16.33
CA ASP A 68 2.05 -19.02 16.55
C ASP A 68 3.18 -17.95 16.50
N PRO A 69 4.02 -17.82 17.55
CA PRO A 69 5.04 -16.78 17.62
C PRO A 69 6.07 -16.83 16.48
N PHE A 70 6.43 -18.03 16.00
CA PHE A 70 7.40 -18.18 14.92
C PHE A 70 6.80 -17.73 13.57
N ASN A 71 5.56 -18.14 13.27
CA ASN A 71 4.83 -17.71 12.09
C ASN A 71 4.59 -16.20 12.09
N MET A 72 4.29 -15.60 13.25
CA MET A 72 4.16 -14.15 13.38
C MET A 72 5.48 -13.43 13.10
N PHE A 73 6.58 -13.90 13.68
CA PHE A 73 7.93 -13.37 13.40
C PHE A 73 8.26 -13.41 11.90
N ALA A 74 8.03 -14.55 11.25
CA ALA A 74 8.30 -14.72 9.83
C ALA A 74 7.42 -13.79 8.97
N MET A 75 6.12 -13.72 9.28
CA MET A 75 5.15 -12.89 8.58
C MET A 75 5.47 -11.39 8.68
N LEU A 76 5.84 -10.90 9.87
CA LEU A 76 6.22 -9.50 10.08
C LEU A 76 7.47 -9.13 9.26
N ASN A 77 8.44 -10.04 9.20
CA ASN A 77 9.66 -9.86 8.40
C ASN A 77 9.40 -9.89 6.90
N GLU A 78 8.55 -10.80 6.44
CA GLU A 78 8.11 -10.81 5.05
C GLU A 78 7.35 -9.52 4.70
N LEU A 79 6.51 -9.02 5.60
CA LEU A 79 5.80 -7.76 5.38
C LEU A 79 6.76 -6.56 5.34
N LYS A 80 7.75 -6.51 6.23
CA LYS A 80 8.82 -5.50 6.23
C LYS A 80 9.62 -5.52 4.93
N THR A 81 10.02 -6.70 4.46
CA THR A 81 10.77 -6.84 3.20
C THR A 81 9.92 -6.42 2.00
N GLU A 82 8.64 -6.79 1.94
CA GLU A 82 7.72 -6.31 0.90
C GLU A 82 7.52 -4.79 0.97
N LEU A 83 7.44 -4.24 2.18
CA LEU A 83 7.25 -2.81 2.38
C LEU A 83 8.44 -1.99 1.84
N LEU A 84 9.67 -2.41 2.15
CA LEU A 84 10.90 -1.70 1.77
C LEU A 84 11.35 -1.98 0.33
N TRP A 85 11.18 -3.22 -0.15
CA TRP A 85 11.83 -3.70 -1.38
C TRP A 85 10.86 -4.19 -2.47
N ALA A 86 9.53 -4.14 -2.29
CA ALA A 86 8.61 -4.63 -3.34
C ALA A 86 8.44 -3.70 -4.56
N GLY A 87 9.52 -3.07 -4.99
CA GLY A 87 9.66 -2.41 -6.29
C GLY A 87 10.60 -3.14 -7.26
N ASP A 88 11.44 -4.07 -6.78
CA ASP A 88 12.56 -4.59 -7.60
C ASP A 88 12.33 -5.99 -8.18
N ALA A 89 11.29 -6.70 -7.74
CA ALA A 89 10.94 -8.01 -8.30
C ALA A 89 9.86 -7.86 -9.40
N GLU A 90 10.35 -7.82 -10.64
CA GLU A 90 9.65 -8.04 -11.92
C GLU A 90 8.88 -6.87 -12.58
N GLU A 91 9.63 -6.05 -13.32
CA GLU A 91 9.20 -5.56 -14.64
C GLU A 91 10.17 -6.13 -15.69
N HIS A 92 10.13 -7.45 -15.92
CA HIS A 92 10.91 -8.06 -17.01
C HIS A 92 10.28 -9.34 -17.58
N VAL A 93 8.97 -9.36 -17.87
CA VAL A 93 8.40 -10.36 -18.79
C VAL A 93 7.32 -9.74 -19.68
N GLU A 94 7.53 -9.92 -20.99
CA GLU A 94 6.62 -9.76 -22.13
C GLU A 94 6.07 -8.38 -22.50
N ARG A 95 6.92 -7.64 -23.20
CA ARG A 95 6.54 -6.89 -24.40
C ARG A 95 5.81 -7.82 -25.39
N GLY A 96 4.49 -7.89 -25.32
CA GLY A 96 3.66 -8.26 -26.47
C GLY A 96 2.52 -9.25 -26.21
N ARG A 97 1.34 -8.75 -25.83
CA ARG A 97 0.08 -9.34 -26.33
C ARG A 97 -1.10 -8.37 -26.27
N ARG A 98 -1.35 -7.79 -27.45
CA ARG A 98 -2.61 -7.39 -28.09
C ARG A 98 -3.84 -7.07 -27.22
N VAL A 99 -4.37 -5.88 -27.51
CA VAL A 99 -5.72 -5.34 -27.27
C VAL A 99 -6.83 -6.34 -27.65
N SER A 100 -7.98 -6.18 -26.98
CA SER A 100 -9.33 -6.76 -27.15
C SER A 100 -9.61 -8.09 -26.44
N ASP A 101 -10.42 -8.08 -25.37
CA ASP A 101 -11.86 -8.34 -25.51
C ASP A 101 -12.62 -7.93 -24.22
N ILE A 102 -13.78 -7.31 -24.40
CA ILE A 102 -14.77 -7.07 -23.35
C ILE A 102 -15.78 -8.22 -23.42
N SER A 103 -15.92 -9.01 -22.37
CA SER A 103 -17.07 -9.91 -22.27
C SER A 103 -17.53 -9.97 -20.83
N ASP A 104 -18.66 -9.31 -20.59
CA ASP A 104 -19.49 -9.51 -19.42
C ASP A 104 -20.10 -10.91 -19.49
N THR A 105 -20.07 -11.64 -18.38
CA THR A 105 -20.84 -12.85 -18.20
C THR A 105 -21.31 -12.86 -16.75
N GLU A 106 -22.51 -12.32 -16.55
CA GLU A 106 -23.32 -12.58 -15.38
C GLU A 106 -23.63 -14.07 -15.27
N SER A 107 -23.40 -14.64 -14.09
CA SER A 107 -23.86 -15.98 -13.73
C SER A 107 -24.35 -15.96 -12.30
N ASP A 108 -25.68 -15.90 -12.19
CA ASP A 108 -26.43 -16.19 -10.98
C ASP A 108 -26.28 -17.67 -10.64
N ALA A 109 -25.53 -17.97 -9.58
CA ALA A 109 -25.53 -19.28 -8.94
C ALA A 109 -26.15 -19.15 -7.55
N SER A 110 -27.48 -19.20 -7.51
CA SER A 110 -28.20 -19.58 -6.30
C SER A 110 -27.89 -21.05 -6.02
N SER A 111 -27.26 -21.34 -4.89
CA SER A 111 -27.30 -22.69 -4.31
C SER A 111 -27.30 -22.59 -2.79
N ALA A 112 -28.34 -23.22 -2.24
CA ALA A 112 -28.81 -23.13 -0.88
C ALA A 112 -27.95 -23.91 0.10
N ALA A 113 -28.06 -23.48 1.36
CA ALA A 113 -27.93 -24.26 2.60
C ALA A 113 -26.65 -25.10 2.75
N GLY A 114 -25.63 -24.45 3.32
CA GLY A 114 -24.62 -25.11 4.13
C GLY A 114 -24.76 -24.60 5.56
N ASP A 115 -25.32 -25.45 6.41
CA ASP A 115 -25.22 -25.38 7.86
C ASP A 115 -23.75 -25.16 8.26
N SER A 116 -23.49 -24.03 8.92
CA SER A 116 -22.26 -23.81 9.67
C SER A 116 -22.67 -23.04 10.91
N GLY A 117 -23.34 -23.76 11.81
CA GLY A 117 -23.12 -23.47 13.21
C GLY A 117 -21.65 -23.74 13.50
N ILE A 118 -20.94 -22.76 14.04
CA ILE A 118 -19.97 -22.95 15.12
C ILE A 118 -19.38 -21.59 15.51
N ASP A 119 -19.54 -21.29 16.80
CA ASP A 119 -18.84 -20.35 17.66
C ASP A 119 -18.64 -18.91 17.18
N GLY A 120 -19.46 -18.02 17.77
CA GLY A 120 -19.08 -16.63 17.95
C GLY A 120 -17.99 -16.56 19.00
N GLU A 121 -16.73 -16.47 18.56
CA GLU A 121 -15.55 -16.09 19.35
C GLU A 121 -14.42 -15.77 18.35
N ASP A 122 -14.37 -14.52 17.87
CA ASP A 122 -13.14 -13.77 17.51
C ASP A 122 -13.47 -12.49 16.71
N GLU A 123 -13.89 -11.44 17.42
CA GLU A 123 -13.74 -10.04 16.97
C GLU A 123 -12.27 -9.56 17.01
N ARG A 124 -11.32 -10.50 17.10
CA ARG A 124 -9.88 -10.23 17.03
C ARG A 124 -9.45 -10.37 15.57
N GLU A 125 -9.11 -9.24 14.96
CA GLU A 125 -8.41 -9.26 13.67
C GLU A 125 -7.06 -9.95 13.88
N SER A 126 -6.96 -11.24 13.54
CA SER A 126 -5.67 -11.96 13.59
C SER A 126 -4.62 -11.18 12.80
N ALA A 127 -3.41 -11.09 13.35
CA ALA A 127 -2.30 -10.34 12.75
C ALA A 127 -2.05 -10.77 11.29
N ALA A 128 -2.29 -12.04 10.96
CA ALA A 128 -2.18 -12.56 9.61
C ALA A 128 -3.18 -11.91 8.63
N ARG A 129 -4.44 -11.70 9.05
CA ARG A 129 -5.47 -11.03 8.23
C ARG A 129 -5.11 -9.56 8.02
N ALA A 130 -4.67 -8.87 9.07
CA ALA A 130 -4.24 -7.47 9.00
C ALA A 130 -3.04 -7.30 8.05
N ALA A 131 -2.04 -8.19 8.12
CA ALA A 131 -0.89 -8.19 7.23
C ALA A 131 -1.30 -8.43 5.76
N ALA A 132 -2.18 -9.41 5.50
CA ALA A 132 -2.69 -9.67 4.16
C ALA A 132 -3.45 -8.46 3.57
N ALA A 133 -4.30 -7.82 4.38
CA ALA A 133 -5.00 -6.59 4.00
C ALA A 133 -4.01 -5.45 3.69
N CYS A 134 -3.00 -5.25 4.53
CA CYS A 134 -1.95 -4.26 4.32
C CYS A 134 -1.25 -4.44 2.97
N ARG A 135 -0.80 -5.67 2.63
CA ARG A 135 -0.18 -5.97 1.33
C ARG A 135 -1.09 -5.60 0.17
N ARG A 136 -2.36 -6.01 0.22
CA ARG A 136 -3.36 -5.69 -0.82
C ARG A 136 -3.53 -4.18 -0.97
N HIS A 137 -3.65 -3.45 0.13
CA HIS A 137 -3.84 -2.00 0.12
C HIS A 137 -2.62 -1.26 -0.44
N LEU A 138 -1.41 -1.64 -0.06
CA LEU A 138 -0.18 -1.02 -0.60
C LEU A 138 0.00 -1.26 -2.08
N ARG A 139 -0.29 -2.47 -2.56
CA ARG A 139 -0.27 -2.77 -4.00
C ARG A 139 -1.29 -1.91 -4.75
N GLY A 140 -2.51 -1.78 -4.22
CA GLY A 140 -3.54 -0.92 -4.79
C GLY A 140 -3.11 0.55 -4.84
N LEU A 141 -2.62 1.08 -3.72
CA LEU A 141 -2.17 2.47 -3.60
C LEU A 141 -1.00 2.76 -4.56
N ARG A 142 0.00 1.88 -4.65
CA ARG A 142 1.14 2.02 -5.58
C ARG A 142 0.67 2.08 -7.03
N ARG A 143 -0.27 1.23 -7.43
CA ARG A 143 -0.87 1.24 -8.79
C ARG A 143 -1.61 2.55 -9.05
N SER A 144 -2.46 2.99 -8.12
CA SER A 144 -3.21 4.24 -8.25
C SER A 144 -2.28 5.45 -8.34
N LEU A 145 -1.24 5.52 -7.50
CA LEU A 145 -0.25 6.60 -7.57
C LEU A 145 0.52 6.59 -8.89
N ARG A 146 1.00 5.44 -9.37
CA ARG A 146 1.66 5.33 -10.69
C ARG A 146 0.75 5.83 -11.82
N HIS A 147 -0.52 5.44 -11.80
CA HIS A 147 -1.49 5.89 -12.80
C HIS A 147 -1.74 7.40 -12.75
N LEU A 148 -1.97 7.95 -11.55
CA LEU A 148 -2.21 9.38 -11.36
C LEU A 148 -0.97 10.22 -11.70
N THR A 149 0.24 9.74 -11.39
CA THR A 149 1.49 10.39 -11.78
C THR A 149 1.63 10.41 -13.31
N ALA A 150 1.32 9.33 -14.01
CA ALA A 150 1.33 9.29 -15.47
C ALA A 150 0.30 10.25 -16.08
N ALA A 151 -0.92 10.30 -15.53
CA ALA A 151 -1.96 11.23 -15.96
C ALA A 151 -1.55 12.70 -15.73
N ALA A 152 -0.92 13.01 -14.59
CA ALA A 152 -0.39 14.34 -14.31
C ALA A 152 0.74 14.74 -15.27
N ALA A 153 1.63 13.81 -15.62
CA ALA A 153 2.67 14.03 -16.62
C ALA A 153 2.08 14.29 -18.01
N HIS A 154 1.05 13.54 -18.41
CA HIS A 154 0.33 13.77 -19.66
C HIS A 154 -0.33 15.15 -19.68
N LEU A 155 -1.04 15.54 -18.63
CA LEU A 155 -1.66 16.87 -18.51
C LEU A 155 -0.62 17.99 -18.62
N THR A 156 0.54 17.82 -17.96
CA THR A 156 1.65 18.78 -18.03
C THR A 156 2.16 18.92 -19.47
N ARG A 157 2.32 17.81 -20.20
CA ARG A 157 2.75 17.82 -21.61
C ARG A 157 1.72 18.48 -22.52
N SER A 158 0.45 18.10 -22.42
CA SER A 158 -0.62 18.68 -23.24
C SER A 158 -0.71 20.20 -23.06
N TYR A 159 -0.53 20.69 -21.83
CA TYR A 159 -0.49 22.13 -21.57
C TYR A 159 0.74 22.82 -22.19
N GLN A 160 1.92 22.20 -22.12
CA GLN A 160 3.14 22.75 -22.75
C GLN A 160 3.00 22.85 -24.27
N GLU A 161 2.41 21.85 -24.92
CA GLU A 161 2.12 21.83 -26.35
C GLU A 161 1.11 22.93 -26.74
N GLU A 162 0.05 23.13 -25.95
CA GLU A 162 -0.99 24.13 -26.21
C GLU A 162 -0.48 25.57 -26.02
N VAL A 163 0.39 25.80 -25.03
CA VAL A 163 0.94 27.14 -24.74
C VAL A 163 2.16 27.48 -25.61
N GLY A 164 2.65 26.51 -26.41
CA GLY A 164 3.75 26.73 -27.36
C GLY A 164 5.11 26.97 -26.71
N ALA A 165 5.37 26.39 -25.53
CA ALA A 165 6.69 26.47 -24.91
C ALA A 165 7.69 25.66 -25.77
N PRO A 166 8.77 26.27 -26.32
CA PRO A 166 9.78 25.50 -27.01
C PRO A 166 10.49 24.59 -26.00
N VAL A 167 10.59 23.31 -26.36
CA VAL A 167 11.48 22.31 -25.74
C VAL A 167 12.93 22.79 -25.73
#